data_AF-A0A8T2D862-F1
#
_entry.id   AF-A0A8T2D862-F1
#
_cell.length_a   1.000
_cell.length_b   1.000
_cell.length_c   1.000
_cell.angle_alpha   90.00
_cell.angle_beta   90.00
_cell.angle_gamma   90.00
#
_symmetry.space_group_name_H-M   'P 1'
#
loop_
_entity.id
_entity.type
_entity.pdbx_description
1 polymer ?
#
loop_
_entity_poly.entity_id
_entity_poly.type
_entity_poly.pdbx_seq_one_letter_code
_entity_poly.pdbx_strand_id
1 'polypeptide(L)'
;MAFCTKLGGHWKQGVNVPVSSMLGSLRYMSTKLYIGGLSPGTDEHSLKDAFSSFNGVTEARVMTNKVTGRSRGYGFVNFISEDSANSAISAMNGQELNGFNISVNVAKDWPSLPLSLDESIEEAEKKENKMMSRSVWKDPFVDAFLMKKKNAALNRKIWSRRSTILPEYVDSAVRIYNGKTHVRCKITEGKVGHKFGEFAFTRKVKKHAKAK
;
A
#
# COMPACT_ATOMS: atom_id res chain seq x y z
N MET A 1 12.92 -72.38 -20.38
CA MET A 1 14.35 -72.15 -20.06
C MET A 1 14.55 -70.67 -19.79
N ALA A 2 15.18 -70.35 -18.64
CA ALA A 2 15.79 -69.09 -18.16
C ALA A 2 14.94 -67.79 -18.21
N PHE A 3 14.44 -67.25 -17.08
CA PHE A 3 15.11 -66.47 -16.01
C PHE A 3 15.99 -65.30 -16.51
N CYS A 4 15.58 -64.05 -16.24
CA CYS A 4 16.26 -63.17 -15.27
C CYS A 4 15.60 -61.77 -15.17
N THR A 5 15.50 -61.32 -13.93
CA THR A 5 14.95 -60.09 -13.32
C THR A 5 15.79 -58.81 -13.51
N LYS A 6 15.17 -57.62 -13.52
CA LYS A 6 15.68 -56.45 -12.76
C LYS A 6 14.64 -55.35 -12.48
N LEU A 7 14.67 -54.90 -11.22
CA LEU A 7 13.89 -53.86 -10.55
C LEU A 7 14.01 -52.46 -11.17
N GLY A 8 12.97 -51.64 -11.03
CA GLY A 8 13.08 -50.19 -11.25
C GLY A 8 11.81 -49.37 -11.01
N GLY A 9 11.58 -48.99 -9.75
CA GLY A 9 11.08 -47.65 -9.41
C GLY A 9 9.59 -47.35 -9.58
N HIS A 10 8.82 -47.65 -8.53
CA HIS A 10 7.63 -46.87 -8.18
C HIS A 10 8.02 -45.39 -8.01
N TRP A 11 7.59 -44.52 -8.92
CA TRP A 11 7.58 -43.08 -8.69
C TRP A 11 6.15 -42.64 -8.40
N LYS A 12 5.91 -42.38 -7.11
CA LYS A 12 4.68 -41.76 -6.60
C LYS A 12 4.43 -40.46 -7.36
N GLN A 13 3.20 -40.30 -7.85
CA GLN A 13 2.69 -39.01 -8.27
C GLN A 13 2.61 -38.11 -7.04
N GLY A 14 3.54 -37.16 -6.94
CA GLY A 14 3.46 -36.05 -6.01
C GLY A 14 2.33 -35.13 -6.45
N VAL A 15 1.27 -35.06 -5.65
CA VAL A 15 0.26 -34.01 -5.73
C VAL A 15 0.95 -32.65 -5.54
N ASN A 16 1.10 -31.91 -6.64
CA ASN A 16 1.56 -30.53 -6.61
C ASN A 16 0.38 -29.64 -6.21
N VAL A 17 0.13 -29.51 -4.91
CA VAL A 17 -0.79 -28.52 -4.38
C VAL A 17 -0.11 -27.14 -4.44
N PRO A 18 -0.67 -26.15 -5.15
CA PRO A 18 -0.06 -24.84 -5.26
C PRO A 18 -0.05 -24.14 -3.89
N VAL A 19 1.14 -23.72 -3.43
CA VAL A 19 1.41 -23.00 -2.18
C VAL A 19 0.80 -21.58 -2.15
N SER A 20 -0.02 -21.22 -3.14
CA SER A 20 -0.74 -19.94 -3.20
C SER A 20 -1.89 -19.83 -2.19
N SER A 21 -2.29 -20.92 -1.54
CA SER A 21 -3.45 -20.98 -0.64
C SER A 21 -3.17 -20.51 0.81
N MET A 22 -1.91 -20.35 1.23
CA MET A 22 -1.61 -19.98 2.62
C MET A 22 -1.75 -18.48 2.91
N LEU A 23 -1.53 -17.60 1.93
CA LEU A 23 -1.67 -16.14 2.13
C LEU A 23 -3.14 -15.66 2.07
N GLY A 24 -4.05 -16.50 1.57
CA GLY A 24 -5.50 -16.26 1.63
C GLY A 24 -6.10 -16.57 3.01
N SER A 25 -5.39 -17.32 3.85
CA SER A 25 -5.91 -17.87 5.11
C SER A 25 -5.91 -16.86 6.28
N LEU A 26 -5.07 -15.82 6.24
CA LEU A 26 -4.97 -14.84 7.33
C LEU A 26 -6.09 -13.78 7.36
N ARG A 27 -7.02 -13.81 6.40
CA ARG A 27 -8.19 -12.90 6.37
C ARG A 27 -9.43 -13.50 7.03
N TYR A 28 -9.32 -14.71 7.57
CA TYR A 28 -10.44 -15.58 7.95
C TYR A 28 -10.90 -15.47 9.41
N MET A 29 -10.64 -14.33 10.07
CA MET A 29 -10.98 -14.12 11.49
C MET A 29 -12.12 -13.11 11.69
N SER A 30 -13.07 -13.03 10.76
CA SER A 30 -14.23 -12.13 10.90
C SER A 30 -15.52 -12.88 10.64
N THR A 31 -16.45 -12.73 11.57
CA THR A 31 -17.81 -13.27 11.51
C THR A 31 -18.74 -12.43 10.62
N LYS A 32 -18.29 -11.25 10.18
CA LYS A 32 -19.07 -10.33 9.36
C LYS A 32 -18.70 -10.46 7.89
N LEU A 33 -19.70 -10.71 7.07
CA LEU A 33 -19.57 -10.84 5.62
C LEU A 33 -20.13 -9.61 4.91
N TYR A 34 -19.46 -9.21 3.84
CA TYR A 34 -19.91 -8.25 2.85
C TYR A 34 -20.54 -8.98 1.68
N ILE A 35 -21.75 -8.59 1.31
CA ILE A 35 -22.48 -9.13 0.16
C ILE A 35 -22.67 -8.00 -0.84
N GLY A 36 -22.03 -8.09 -2.00
CA GLY A 36 -22.19 -7.15 -3.11
C GLY A 36 -23.03 -7.74 -4.24
N GLY A 37 -23.55 -6.87 -5.12
CA GLY A 37 -24.29 -7.31 -6.31
C GLY A 37 -25.76 -7.66 -6.02
N LEU A 38 -26.33 -7.13 -4.93
CA LEU A 38 -27.74 -7.35 -4.63
C LEU A 38 -28.63 -6.53 -5.58
N SER A 39 -29.76 -7.12 -5.96
CA SER A 39 -30.82 -6.41 -6.69
C SER A 39 -31.30 -5.20 -5.89
N PRO A 40 -31.63 -4.07 -6.55
CA PRO A 40 -32.14 -2.87 -5.86
C PRO A 40 -33.47 -3.09 -5.13
N GLY A 41 -34.19 -4.18 -5.43
CA GLY A 41 -35.41 -4.60 -4.73
C GLY A 41 -35.21 -5.73 -3.71
N THR A 42 -33.97 -6.14 -3.42
CA THR A 42 -33.73 -7.18 -2.41
C THR A 42 -33.77 -6.60 -1.00
N ASP A 43 -34.65 -7.16 -0.16
CA ASP A 43 -34.81 -6.80 1.24
C ASP A 43 -33.93 -7.63 2.19
N GLU A 44 -33.83 -7.15 3.43
CA GLU A 44 -33.14 -7.81 4.54
C GLU A 44 -33.68 -9.22 4.81
N HIS A 45 -34.99 -9.43 4.64
CA HIS A 45 -35.64 -10.73 4.85
C HIS A 45 -35.22 -11.77 3.80
N SER A 46 -35.20 -11.39 2.52
CA SER A 46 -34.76 -12.27 1.43
C SER A 46 -33.26 -12.60 1.56
N LEU A 47 -32.46 -11.62 1.97
CA LEU A 47 -31.05 -11.86 2.27
C LEU A 47 -30.89 -12.84 3.44
N LYS A 48 -31.66 -12.67 4.52
CA LYS A 48 -31.61 -13.58 5.67
C LYS A 48 -32.02 -15.00 5.29
N ASP A 49 -33.06 -15.16 4.48
CA ASP A 49 -33.55 -16.46 4.03
C ASP A 49 -32.49 -17.21 3.20
N ALA A 50 -31.85 -16.53 2.24
CA ALA A 50 -30.80 -17.12 1.41
C ALA A 50 -29.58 -17.61 2.22
N PHE A 51 -29.23 -16.91 3.30
CA PHE A 51 -28.10 -17.27 4.16
C PHE A 51 -28.52 -18.18 5.34
N SER A 52 -29.82 -18.46 5.51
CA SER A 52 -30.32 -19.37 6.55
C SER A 52 -29.84 -20.81 6.36
N SER A 53 -29.46 -21.20 5.13
CA SER A 53 -28.89 -22.51 4.79
C SER A 53 -27.61 -22.83 5.58
N PHE A 54 -26.87 -21.81 6.03
CA PHE A 54 -25.56 -21.97 6.68
C PHE A 54 -25.63 -21.83 8.21
N ASN A 55 -26.80 -22.05 8.83
CA ASN A 55 -27.06 -22.12 10.28
C ASN A 55 -26.09 -21.27 11.15
N GLY A 56 -26.52 -20.06 11.52
CA GLY A 56 -25.69 -19.19 12.35
C GLY A 56 -25.76 -17.71 11.99
N VAL A 57 -26.72 -17.29 11.16
CA VAL A 57 -26.96 -15.88 10.84
C VAL A 57 -27.55 -15.17 12.08
N THR A 58 -26.80 -14.22 12.64
CA THR A 58 -27.28 -13.35 13.73
C THR A 58 -28.08 -12.18 13.18
N GLU A 59 -27.53 -11.48 12.19
CA GLU A 59 -28.10 -10.26 11.65
C GLU A 59 -27.83 -10.16 10.15
N ALA A 60 -28.81 -9.65 9.40
CA ALA A 60 -28.66 -9.31 7.98
C ALA A 60 -29.14 -7.87 7.78
N ARG A 61 -28.30 -7.05 7.15
CA ARG A 61 -28.57 -5.62 6.93
C ARG A 61 -28.29 -5.23 5.49
N VAL A 62 -29.26 -4.58 4.85
CA VAL A 62 -29.09 -4.03 3.50
C VAL A 62 -28.89 -2.53 3.59
N MET A 63 -27.89 -2.01 2.88
CA MET A 63 -27.58 -0.59 2.92
C MET A 63 -28.41 0.13 1.88
N THR A 64 -29.32 0.98 2.34
CA THR A 64 -30.13 1.85 1.48
C THR A 64 -29.61 3.28 1.52
N ASN A 65 -29.89 4.04 0.47
CA ASN A 65 -29.66 5.47 0.43
C ASN A 65 -30.69 6.16 1.34
N LYS A 66 -30.23 6.87 2.37
CA LYS A 66 -31.09 7.54 3.36
C LYS A 66 -32.03 8.59 2.76
N VAL A 67 -31.67 9.18 1.62
CA VAL A 67 -32.46 10.25 0.99
C VAL A 67 -33.50 9.69 0.02
N THR A 68 -33.13 8.69 -0.78
CA THR A 68 -34.01 8.15 -1.85
C THR A 68 -34.69 6.85 -1.47
N GLY A 69 -34.32 6.22 -0.35
CA GLY A 69 -34.80 4.91 0.08
C GLY A 69 -34.34 3.74 -0.81
N ARG A 70 -33.69 3.99 -1.94
CA ARG A 70 -33.23 2.94 -2.86
C ARG A 70 -32.07 2.15 -2.26
N SER A 71 -32.07 0.83 -2.45
CA SER A 71 -30.94 -0.03 -2.07
C SER A 71 -29.67 0.37 -2.81
N ARG A 72 -28.54 0.34 -2.10
CA ARG A 72 -27.21 0.59 -2.68
C ARG A 72 -26.63 -0.67 -3.36
N GLY A 73 -27.39 -1.77 -3.38
CA GLY A 73 -26.98 -3.03 -4.02
C GLY A 73 -25.91 -3.80 -3.22
N TYR A 74 -25.78 -3.53 -1.93
CA TYR A 74 -24.90 -4.30 -1.04
C TYR A 74 -25.45 -4.40 0.38
N GLY A 75 -25.01 -5.44 1.07
CA GLY A 75 -25.47 -5.90 2.37
C GLY A 75 -24.31 -6.34 3.27
N PHE A 76 -24.59 -6.45 4.57
CA PHE A 76 -23.74 -7.10 5.54
C PHE A 76 -24.53 -8.20 6.25
N VAL A 77 -23.91 -9.34 6.46
CA VAL A 77 -24.46 -10.44 7.25
C VAL A 77 -23.48 -10.78 8.34
N ASN A 78 -23.96 -10.86 9.58
CA ASN A 78 -23.15 -11.26 10.73
C ASN A 78 -23.49 -12.70 11.12
N PHE A 79 -22.45 -13.50 11.33
CA PHE A 79 -22.56 -14.89 11.78
C PHE A 79 -22.17 -15.04 13.25
N ILE A 80 -22.63 -16.12 13.87
CA ILE A 80 -22.21 -16.52 15.21
C ILE A 80 -20.85 -17.21 15.16
N SER A 81 -20.61 -18.02 14.13
CA SER A 81 -19.41 -18.84 13.98
C SER A 81 -18.68 -18.50 12.69
N GLU A 82 -17.35 -18.46 12.80
CA GLU A 82 -16.42 -18.22 11.70
C GLU A 82 -16.47 -19.36 10.66
N ASP A 83 -16.65 -20.61 11.12
CA ASP A 83 -16.75 -21.79 10.25
C ASP A 83 -17.99 -21.73 9.33
N SER A 84 -19.09 -21.20 9.87
CA SER A 84 -20.34 -21.00 9.12
C SER A 84 -20.17 -19.90 8.07
N ALA A 85 -19.48 -18.81 8.44
CA ALA A 85 -19.16 -17.73 7.51
C ALA A 85 -18.25 -18.20 6.36
N ASN A 86 -17.26 -19.06 6.64
CA ASN A 86 -16.36 -19.65 5.64
C ASN A 86 -17.11 -20.50 4.60
N SER A 87 -17.96 -21.37 5.10
CA SER A 87 -18.79 -22.25 4.28
C SER A 87 -19.71 -21.41 3.38
N ALA A 88 -20.29 -20.33 3.92
CA ALA A 88 -21.13 -19.41 3.16
C ALA A 88 -20.34 -18.67 2.06
N ILE A 89 -19.13 -18.16 2.33
CA ILE A 89 -18.30 -17.51 1.29
C ILE A 89 -18.03 -18.47 0.13
N SER A 90 -17.61 -19.69 0.43
CA SER A 90 -17.22 -20.67 -0.59
C SER A 90 -18.40 -21.15 -1.43
N ALA A 91 -19.58 -21.26 -0.84
CA ALA A 91 -20.77 -21.76 -1.53
C ALA A 91 -21.60 -20.68 -2.23
N MET A 92 -21.65 -19.46 -1.68
CA MET A 92 -22.55 -18.39 -2.15
C MET A 92 -21.86 -17.36 -3.06
N ASN A 93 -20.53 -17.28 -3.06
CA ASN A 93 -19.82 -16.33 -3.91
C ASN A 93 -20.01 -16.71 -5.39
N GLY A 94 -20.68 -15.86 -6.16
CA GLY A 94 -21.00 -16.05 -7.57
C GLY A 94 -22.40 -16.63 -7.84
N GLN A 95 -23.17 -16.98 -6.81
CA GLN A 95 -24.55 -17.44 -6.97
C GLN A 95 -25.46 -16.33 -7.51
N GLU A 96 -26.56 -16.70 -8.16
CA GLU A 96 -27.58 -15.76 -8.61
C GLU A 96 -28.70 -15.63 -7.59
N LEU A 97 -28.99 -14.39 -7.18
CA LEU A 97 -30.08 -14.05 -6.28
C LEU A 97 -30.94 -12.97 -6.94
N ASN A 98 -32.22 -13.28 -7.19
CA ASN A 98 -33.18 -12.40 -7.87
C ASN A 98 -32.71 -11.91 -9.26
N GLY A 99 -31.97 -12.75 -10.00
CA GLY A 99 -31.44 -12.44 -11.33
C GLY A 99 -30.15 -11.60 -11.33
N PHE A 100 -29.50 -11.46 -10.17
CA PHE A 100 -28.21 -10.78 -10.04
C PHE A 100 -27.18 -11.69 -9.39
N ASN A 101 -25.96 -11.72 -9.92
CA ASN A 101 -24.86 -12.45 -9.30
C ASN A 101 -24.37 -11.73 -8.04
N ILE A 102 -24.43 -12.43 -6.92
CA ILE A 102 -23.93 -11.93 -5.64
C ILE A 102 -22.44 -12.28 -5.46
N SER A 103 -21.70 -11.36 -4.85
CA SER A 103 -20.33 -11.60 -4.42
C SER A 103 -20.23 -11.53 -2.91
N VAL A 104 -19.66 -12.56 -2.30
CA VAL A 104 -19.52 -12.67 -0.84
C VAL A 104 -18.04 -12.58 -0.49
N ASN A 105 -17.70 -11.62 0.37
CA ASN A 105 -16.34 -11.41 0.86
C ASN A 105 -16.35 -11.17 2.37
N VAL A 106 -15.20 -11.31 3.01
CA VAL A 106 -15.02 -10.86 4.40
C VAL A 106 -15.25 -9.35 4.48
N ALA A 107 -16.08 -8.91 5.42
CA ALA A 107 -16.33 -7.49 5.60
C ALA A 107 -15.07 -6.80 6.09
N LYS A 108 -14.67 -5.74 5.39
CA LYS A 108 -13.62 -4.87 5.87
C LYS A 108 -14.21 -3.97 6.95
N ASP A 109 -13.83 -4.19 8.20
CA ASP A 109 -14.10 -3.21 9.23
C ASP A 109 -13.38 -1.91 8.88
N TRP A 110 -14.10 -0.81 9.05
CA TRP A 110 -13.44 0.48 9.10
C TRP A 110 -12.52 0.45 10.31
N PRO A 111 -11.24 0.87 10.20
CA PRO A 111 -10.34 0.87 11.34
C PRO A 111 -11.03 1.61 12.49
N SER A 112 -11.38 0.88 13.55
CA SER A 112 -11.71 1.51 14.81
C SER A 112 -10.51 2.36 15.18
N LEU A 113 -10.75 3.63 15.52
CA LEU A 113 -9.70 4.47 16.09
C LEU A 113 -9.06 3.67 17.23
N PRO A 114 -7.73 3.58 17.30
CA PRO A 114 -7.06 2.75 18.29
C PRO A 114 -7.51 3.18 19.69
N LEU A 115 -8.02 2.23 20.46
CA LEU A 115 -8.44 2.42 21.86
C LEU A 115 -7.26 2.36 22.83
N SER A 116 -6.02 2.36 22.32
CA SER A 116 -4.79 2.40 23.11
C SER A 116 -3.99 3.68 22.80
N LEU A 117 -3.56 4.39 23.85
CA LEU A 117 -2.74 5.61 23.75
C LEU A 117 -1.41 5.36 23.03
N ASP A 118 -0.90 4.14 23.07
CA ASP A 118 0.38 3.76 22.47
C ASP A 118 0.28 3.66 20.94
N GLU A 119 -0.75 2.97 20.42
CA GLU A 119 -1.00 2.91 18.97
C GLU A 119 -1.45 4.26 18.39
N SER A 120 -1.99 5.15 19.24
CA SER A 120 -2.41 6.48 18.81
C SER A 120 -1.23 7.38 18.41
N ILE A 121 -0.04 7.19 18.98
CA ILE A 121 1.15 7.99 18.65
C ILE A 121 1.69 7.57 17.28
N GLU A 122 1.88 6.28 17.05
CA GLU A 122 2.35 5.77 15.75
C GLU A 122 1.37 6.10 14.61
N GLU A 123 0.07 6.04 14.89
CA GLU A 123 -0.95 6.28 13.88
C GLU A 123 -1.28 7.78 13.70
N ALA A 124 -1.09 8.62 14.74
CA ALA A 124 -1.10 10.07 14.64
C ALA A 124 0.10 10.59 13.85
N GLU A 125 1.31 10.05 14.06
CA GLU A 125 2.48 10.34 13.22
C GLU A 125 2.20 9.97 11.76
N LYS A 126 1.56 8.81 11.51
CA LYS A 126 1.15 8.39 10.16
C LYS A 126 0.06 9.29 9.57
N LYS A 127 -0.90 9.76 10.38
CA LYS A 127 -1.99 10.66 9.97
C LYS A 127 -1.52 12.09 9.76
N GLU A 128 -0.58 12.60 10.55
CA GLU A 128 0.08 13.89 10.37
C GLU A 128 0.85 13.88 9.05
N ASN A 129 1.63 12.83 8.80
CA ASN A 129 2.29 12.59 7.52
C ASN A 129 1.28 12.47 6.35
N LYS A 130 0.09 11.89 6.59
CA LYS A 130 -0.99 11.79 5.60
C LYS A 130 -1.79 13.09 5.41
N MET A 131 -1.96 13.93 6.43
CA MET A 131 -2.72 15.19 6.36
C MET A 131 -1.89 16.30 5.69
N MET A 132 -0.57 16.27 5.86
CA MET A 132 0.40 17.10 5.14
C MET A 132 0.50 16.74 3.63
N SER A 133 0.02 15.57 3.22
CA SER A 133 0.28 15.01 1.88
C SER A 133 -0.56 15.58 0.72
N ARG A 134 -1.42 16.58 0.95
CA ARG A 134 -2.30 17.12 -0.13
C ARG A 134 -1.58 18.05 -1.11
N SER A 135 -0.32 18.40 -0.83
CA SER A 135 0.55 19.18 -1.72
C SER A 135 2.06 19.00 -1.46
N VAL A 136 2.46 18.05 -0.60
CA VAL A 136 3.85 17.84 -0.12
C VAL A 136 4.47 16.51 -0.61
N TRP A 137 3.79 15.72 -1.45
CA TRP A 137 4.26 14.36 -1.87
C TRP A 137 5.57 14.33 -2.70
N LYS A 138 6.10 15.47 -3.12
CA LYS A 138 7.45 15.47 -3.70
C LYS A 138 8.41 15.66 -2.55
N ASP A 139 8.98 14.56 -2.05
CA ASP A 139 10.21 14.59 -1.25
C ASP A 139 11.18 15.64 -1.83
N PRO A 140 12.01 16.30 -0.99
CA PRO A 140 13.03 17.20 -1.48
C PRO A 140 13.71 16.57 -2.69
N PHE A 141 13.57 17.19 -3.86
CA PHE A 141 13.93 16.51 -5.11
C PHE A 141 15.40 16.13 -5.02
N VAL A 142 15.72 14.84 -5.05
CA VAL A 142 17.08 14.33 -5.08
C VAL A 142 17.19 13.34 -6.22
N ASP A 143 18.11 13.61 -7.12
CA ASP A 143 18.37 12.75 -8.27
C ASP A 143 18.83 11.34 -7.84
N ALA A 144 18.42 10.32 -8.60
CA ALA A 144 18.63 8.91 -8.28
C ALA A 144 20.11 8.56 -8.09
N PHE A 145 21.01 9.22 -8.82
CA PHE A 145 22.46 8.98 -8.67
C PHE A 145 23.02 9.48 -7.34
N LEU A 146 22.37 10.46 -6.68
CA LEU A 146 22.71 10.88 -5.32
C LEU A 146 22.10 9.93 -4.30
N MET A 147 20.86 9.48 -4.53
CA MET A 147 20.16 8.53 -3.65
C MET A 147 20.86 7.17 -3.54
N LYS A 148 21.43 6.67 -4.65
CA LYS A 148 22.14 5.37 -4.68
C LYS A 148 23.50 5.40 -3.97
N LYS A 149 24.03 6.59 -3.68
CA LYS A 149 25.45 6.77 -3.37
C LYS A 149 25.64 7.47 -2.02
N LYS A 150 24.91 7.01 -1.00
CA LYS A 150 24.75 7.61 0.34
C LYS A 150 26.03 7.74 1.19
N ASN A 151 27.13 7.10 0.83
CA ASN A 151 28.38 7.23 1.60
C ASN A 151 29.09 8.56 1.27
N ALA A 152 29.00 9.53 2.18
CA ALA A 152 29.55 10.89 2.08
C ALA A 152 31.10 10.89 1.99
N ALA A 153 31.65 10.54 0.83
CA ALA A 153 33.08 10.67 0.59
C ALA A 153 33.43 12.15 0.31
N LEU A 154 34.51 12.62 0.93
CA LEU A 154 35.07 13.95 0.69
C LEU A 154 35.44 14.12 -0.80
N ASN A 155 35.20 15.31 -1.35
CA ASN A 155 35.50 15.73 -2.74
C ASN A 155 34.71 15.04 -3.88
N ARG A 156 33.50 14.55 -3.60
CA ARG A 156 32.64 13.95 -4.63
C ARG A 156 32.16 14.96 -5.68
N LYS A 157 32.12 14.52 -6.95
CA LYS A 157 31.55 15.28 -8.08
C LYS A 157 30.03 15.11 -8.11
N ILE A 158 29.30 16.22 -8.09
CA ILE A 158 27.84 16.29 -8.14
C ILE A 158 27.45 17.00 -9.44
N TRP A 159 26.76 16.25 -10.30
CA TRP A 159 26.32 16.75 -11.61
C TRP A 159 24.90 17.31 -11.58
N SER A 160 24.08 16.92 -10.60
CA SER A 160 22.71 17.44 -10.44
C SER A 160 22.74 18.74 -9.65
N ARG A 161 22.38 19.79 -10.37
CA ARG A 161 22.17 21.13 -9.83
C ARG A 161 20.78 21.30 -9.22
N ARG A 162 19.82 20.46 -9.63
CA ARG A 162 18.41 20.54 -9.21
C ARG A 162 18.13 19.79 -7.90
N SER A 163 19.08 18.94 -7.47
CA SER A 163 18.96 18.17 -6.24
C SER A 163 19.10 19.04 -5.02
N THR A 164 18.27 18.75 -4.03
CA THR A 164 18.26 19.38 -2.71
C THR A 164 19.39 18.82 -1.86
N ILE A 165 20.05 19.68 -1.09
CA ILE A 165 21.12 19.29 -0.17
C ILE A 165 20.47 18.63 1.05
N LEU A 166 20.80 17.36 1.27
CA LEU A 166 20.36 16.59 2.43
C LEU A 166 21.25 16.87 3.65
N PRO A 167 20.73 16.71 4.88
CA PRO A 167 21.52 16.85 6.11
C PRO A 167 22.72 15.89 6.18
N GLU A 168 22.65 14.76 5.48
CA GLU A 168 23.76 13.79 5.34
C GLU A 168 25.03 14.38 4.70
N TYR A 169 24.93 15.51 3.99
CA TYR A 169 26.06 16.15 3.33
C TYR A 169 26.71 17.25 4.18
N VAL A 170 26.23 17.51 5.39
CA VAL A 170 26.83 18.51 6.29
C VAL A 170 28.30 18.15 6.56
N ASP A 171 29.14 19.18 6.66
CA ASP A 171 30.59 19.10 6.86
C ASP A 171 31.39 18.42 5.73
N SER A 172 30.74 18.06 4.63
CA SER A 172 31.39 17.51 3.45
C SER A 172 31.79 18.60 2.44
N ALA A 173 32.96 18.44 1.82
CA ALA A 173 33.36 19.23 0.66
C ALA A 173 32.98 18.51 -0.63
N VAL A 174 32.10 19.09 -1.45
CA VAL A 174 31.64 18.51 -2.73
C VAL A 174 32.04 19.39 -3.91
N ARG A 175 32.12 18.82 -5.11
CA ARG A 175 32.42 19.51 -6.36
C ARG A 175 31.16 19.56 -7.22
N ILE A 176 30.51 20.72 -7.32
CA ILE A 176 29.21 20.89 -7.97
C ILE A 176 29.41 21.39 -9.40
N TYR A 177 28.79 20.75 -10.38
CA TYR A 177 28.87 21.15 -11.78
C TYR A 177 28.10 22.46 -12.04
N ASN A 178 28.71 23.44 -12.71
CA ASN A 178 28.08 24.72 -13.05
C ASN A 178 27.70 24.84 -14.55
N GLY A 179 27.75 23.74 -15.31
CA GLY A 179 27.53 23.74 -16.76
C GLY A 179 28.80 23.84 -17.61
N LYS A 180 29.97 24.10 -17.00
CA LYS A 180 31.28 24.12 -17.67
C LYS A 180 32.32 23.35 -16.89
N THR A 181 32.47 23.67 -15.61
CA THR A 181 33.44 23.07 -14.69
C THR A 181 32.75 22.67 -13.38
N HIS A 182 33.51 22.03 -12.48
CA HIS A 182 33.03 21.74 -11.14
C HIS A 182 33.60 22.74 -10.13
N VAL A 183 32.72 23.40 -9.38
CA VAL A 183 33.06 24.35 -8.32
C VAL A 183 33.09 23.60 -6.99
N ARG A 184 34.18 23.75 -6.22
CA ARG A 184 34.28 23.16 -4.88
C ARG A 184 33.44 23.97 -3.91
N CYS A 185 32.53 23.32 -3.20
CA CYS A 185 31.66 23.92 -2.19
C CYS A 185 31.75 23.10 -0.90
N LYS A 186 32.03 23.76 0.22
CA LYS A 186 31.86 23.17 1.55
C LYS A 186 30.39 23.28 1.95
N ILE A 187 29.77 22.18 2.32
CA ILE A 187 28.39 22.16 2.77
C ILE A 187 28.36 22.43 4.27
N THR A 188 27.74 23.54 4.65
CA THR A 188 27.46 23.91 6.05
C THR A 188 25.98 23.66 6.33
N GLU A 189 25.59 23.57 7.60
CA GLU A 189 24.18 23.33 7.99
C GLU A 189 23.20 24.30 7.34
N GLY A 190 23.53 25.59 7.25
CA GLY A 190 22.71 26.60 6.56
C GLY A 190 22.56 26.43 5.04
N LYS A 191 23.15 25.39 4.44
CA LYS A 191 22.95 25.03 3.01
C LYS A 191 22.01 23.85 2.82
N VAL A 192 21.59 23.19 3.89
CA VAL A 192 20.62 22.09 3.83
C VAL A 192 19.26 22.63 3.37
N GLY A 193 18.54 21.86 2.54
CA GLY A 193 17.26 22.29 1.96
C GLY A 193 17.38 23.19 0.71
N HIS A 194 18.54 23.78 0.45
CA HIS A 194 18.83 24.50 -0.79
C HIS A 194 19.25 23.55 -1.91
N LYS A 195 19.13 23.98 -3.18
CA LYS A 195 19.61 23.17 -4.31
C LYS A 195 21.12 23.32 -4.51
N PHE A 196 21.81 22.24 -4.87
CA PHE A 196 23.25 22.29 -5.16
C PHE A 196 23.60 23.36 -6.21
N GLY A 197 22.72 23.61 -7.18
CA GLY A 197 22.91 24.61 -8.24
C GLY A 197 23.00 26.06 -7.77
N GLU A 198 22.47 26.39 -6.59
CA GLU A 198 22.51 27.74 -6.01
C GLU A 198 23.92 28.13 -5.57
N PHE A 199 24.74 27.15 -5.20
CA PHE A 199 26.12 27.35 -4.74
C PHE A 199 27.16 27.18 -5.86
N ALA A 200 26.72 27.00 -7.12
CA ALA A 200 27.58 26.80 -8.28
C ALA A 200 27.29 27.86 -9.37
N PHE A 201 27.84 29.06 -9.18
CA PHE A 201 27.65 30.18 -10.11
C PHE A 201 28.21 29.89 -11.51
N THR A 202 27.45 30.27 -12.53
CA THR A 202 27.73 29.99 -13.95
C THR A 202 28.51 31.10 -14.66
N ARG A 203 28.43 32.34 -14.16
CA ARG A 203 29.13 33.49 -14.73
C ARG A 203 30.38 33.85 -13.92
N LYS A 204 31.50 34.09 -14.61
CA LYS A 204 32.65 34.78 -14.01
C LYS A 204 32.31 36.28 -13.97
N VAL A 205 32.03 36.82 -12.79
CA VAL A 205 31.81 38.26 -12.64
C VAL A 205 33.16 38.95 -12.89
N LYS A 206 33.28 39.66 -14.03
CA LYS A 206 34.40 40.58 -14.23
C LYS A 206 34.15 41.77 -13.32
N LYS A 207 35.05 42.04 -12.37
CA LYS A 207 34.99 43.29 -11.61
C LYS A 207 35.17 44.43 -12.61
N HIS A 208 34.21 45.34 -12.67
CA HIS A 208 34.44 46.59 -13.40
C HIS A 208 35.62 47.30 -12.74
N ALA A 209 36.59 47.73 -13.55
CA ALA A 209 37.69 48.53 -13.04
C ALA A 209 37.09 49.77 -12.38
N LYS A 210 37.43 50.00 -11.11
CA LYS A 210 37.04 51.25 -10.45
C LYS A 210 37.72 52.38 -11.20
N ALA A 211 36.94 53.32 -11.73
CA ALA A 211 37.49 54.58 -12.21
C ALA A 211 38.28 55.21 -11.05
N LYS A 212 39.52 55.59 -11.34
CA LYS A 212 40.50 56.07 -10.37
C LYS A 212 40.16 57.49 -9.92
#